data_AF-L8GPK5-F1
#
_entry.id   AF-L8GPK5-F1
#
_cell.length_a   1.000
_cell.length_b   1.000
_cell.length_c   1.000
_cell.angle_alpha   90.00
_cell.angle_beta   90.00
_cell.angle_gamma   90.00
#
_symmetry.space_group_name_H-M   'P 1'
#
loop_
_entity.id
_entity.type
_entity.pdbx_description
1 polymer ?
#
loop_
_entity_poly.entity_id
_entity_poly.type
_entity_poly.pdbx_seq_one_letter_code
_entity_poly.pdbx_strand_id
1 'polypeptide(L)'
;MSFSSSRPSLHSSSRDPTHLRGGRSHHHQEKDLKNIDEQVQGFLDFVNASPSAFHAVQSAKERLLAQGFVQIKETEEWKLKAGEKYFFTRNHSSIFAFVVGGKYEAGNGINISAAHTDSPNLKSCCATMRTCPKAFG
;
A
#
# COMPACT_ATOMS: atom_id res chain seq x y z
N MET A 1 -17.14 -57.86 56.88
CA MET A 1 -18.47 -58.09 56.27
C MET A 1 -19.43 -57.03 56.79
N SER A 2 -20.41 -56.66 55.96
CA SER A 2 -21.52 -55.73 56.20
C SER A 2 -21.31 -54.26 55.80
N PHE A 3 -21.90 -53.95 54.63
CA PHE A 3 -22.24 -52.65 54.09
C PHE A 3 -23.17 -51.87 55.02
N SER A 4 -23.03 -50.54 55.05
CA SER A 4 -24.17 -49.65 55.27
C SER A 4 -23.98 -48.35 54.48
N SER A 5 -24.92 -48.11 53.56
CA SER A 5 -24.95 -46.98 52.64
C SER A 5 -25.58 -45.75 53.29
N SER A 6 -24.87 -44.63 53.32
CA SER A 6 -25.41 -43.33 53.69
C SER A 6 -25.29 -42.35 52.51
N ARG A 7 -26.42 -42.04 51.89
CA ARG A 7 -26.56 -40.97 50.87
C ARG A 7 -26.37 -39.59 51.52
N PRO A 8 -25.63 -38.66 50.89
CA PRO A 8 -25.75 -37.23 51.18
C PRO A 8 -26.77 -36.57 50.24
N SER A 9 -27.65 -35.75 50.81
CA SER A 9 -28.66 -34.95 50.15
C SER A 9 -28.06 -33.81 49.32
N LEU A 10 -28.36 -33.79 48.01
CA LEU A 10 -28.05 -32.69 47.11
C LEU A 10 -28.91 -31.46 47.45
N HIS A 11 -28.27 -30.38 47.90
CA HIS A 11 -28.87 -29.05 47.98
C HIS A 11 -28.91 -28.44 46.57
N SER A 12 -30.11 -28.09 46.11
CA SER A 12 -30.32 -27.32 44.88
C SER A 12 -30.02 -25.84 45.13
N SER A 13 -28.82 -25.39 44.76
CA SER A 13 -28.51 -23.96 44.73
C SER A 13 -29.04 -23.34 43.43
N SER A 14 -29.87 -22.31 43.60
CA SER A 14 -30.42 -21.41 42.59
C SER A 14 -29.37 -20.95 41.58
N ARG A 15 -29.67 -21.04 40.28
CA ARG A 15 -28.87 -20.44 39.20
C ARG A 15 -29.51 -19.11 38.81
N ASP A 16 -28.92 -18.01 39.29
CA ASP A 16 -29.23 -16.65 38.83
C ASP A 16 -28.77 -16.45 37.37
N PRO A 17 -29.63 -16.00 36.45
CA PRO A 17 -29.27 -15.74 35.07
C PRO A 17 -28.97 -14.25 34.86
N THR A 18 -27.84 -13.76 35.35
CA THR A 18 -27.36 -12.42 34.99
C THR A 18 -25.86 -12.42 34.71
N HIS A 19 -25.44 -13.00 33.59
CA HIS A 19 -24.16 -12.61 32.98
C HIS A 19 -24.07 -12.97 31.49
N LEU A 20 -24.81 -12.26 30.63
CA LEU A 20 -24.44 -12.15 29.21
C LEU A 20 -24.77 -10.74 28.71
N ARG A 21 -23.79 -9.85 28.80
CA ARG A 21 -23.68 -8.70 27.90
C ARG A 21 -22.21 -8.30 27.74
N GLY A 22 -21.44 -9.19 27.11
CA GLY A 22 -20.17 -8.82 26.49
C GLY A 22 -20.45 -8.02 25.22
N GLY A 23 -20.67 -6.72 25.36
CA GLY A 23 -20.70 -5.78 24.23
C GLY A 23 -19.30 -5.66 23.63
N ARG A 24 -18.97 -6.55 22.70
CA ARG A 24 -17.74 -6.48 21.91
C ARG A 24 -17.96 -5.44 20.81
N SER A 25 -17.08 -4.44 20.78
CA SER A 25 -17.06 -3.28 19.89
C SER A 25 -17.30 -3.60 18.40
N HIS A 26 -18.56 -3.56 17.95
CA HIS A 26 -18.91 -3.56 16.51
C HIS A 26 -18.45 -2.28 15.78
N HIS A 27 -18.05 -1.23 16.51
CA HIS A 27 -17.61 0.05 15.93
C HIS A 27 -16.17 0.09 15.41
N HIS A 28 -15.32 -0.90 15.71
CA HIS A 28 -13.96 -0.95 15.17
C HIS A 28 -13.94 -1.66 13.81
N GLN A 29 -14.61 -2.80 13.72
CA GLN A 29 -14.60 -3.68 12.54
C GLN A 29 -15.25 -3.05 11.29
N GLU A 30 -16.27 -2.20 11.47
CA GLU A 30 -16.92 -1.51 10.35
C GLU A 30 -16.09 -0.33 9.79
N LYS A 31 -15.21 0.28 10.62
CA LYS A 31 -14.33 1.36 10.17
C LYS A 31 -13.19 0.84 9.31
N ASP A 32 -12.68 -0.34 9.64
CA ASP A 32 -11.60 -0.98 8.90
C ASP A 32 -12.05 -1.37 7.48
N LEU A 33 -13.29 -1.87 7.33
CA LEU A 33 -13.86 -2.21 6.02
C LEU A 33 -14.08 -0.98 5.13
N LYS A 34 -14.59 0.12 5.70
CA LYS A 34 -14.80 1.38 4.97
C LYS A 34 -13.48 1.98 4.47
N ASN A 35 -12.42 1.88 5.26
CA ASN A 35 -11.08 2.32 4.87
C ASN A 35 -10.51 1.47 3.71
N ILE A 36 -10.77 0.16 3.71
CA ILE A 36 -10.36 -0.72 2.61
C ILE A 36 -11.08 -0.33 1.32
N ASP A 37 -12.38 -0.06 1.37
CA ASP A 37 -13.14 0.34 0.17
C ASP A 37 -12.59 1.65 -0.42
N GLU A 38 -12.30 2.65 0.41
CA GLU A 38 -11.68 3.92 -0.02
C GLU A 38 -10.29 3.70 -0.65
N GLN A 39 -9.46 2.84 -0.07
CA GLN A 39 -8.15 2.47 -0.62
C GLN A 39 -8.27 1.74 -1.96
N VAL A 40 -9.23 0.83 -2.09
CA VAL A 40 -9.49 0.08 -3.33
C VAL A 40 -9.96 1.04 -4.42
N GLN A 41 -10.89 1.95 -4.13
CA GLN A 41 -11.33 2.97 -5.10
C GLN A 41 -10.15 3.85 -5.54
N GLY A 42 -9.35 4.36 -4.60
CA GLY A 42 -8.19 5.18 -4.93
C GLY A 42 -7.10 4.45 -5.74
N PHE A 43 -7.01 3.12 -5.60
CA PHE A 43 -6.17 2.26 -6.44
C PHE A 43 -6.76 2.07 -7.84
N LEU A 44 -8.06 1.79 -7.94
CA LEU A 44 -8.73 1.66 -9.24
C LEU A 44 -8.64 2.96 -10.05
N ASP A 45 -8.83 4.10 -9.41
CA ASP A 45 -8.66 5.42 -10.04
C ASP A 45 -7.23 5.63 -10.55
N PHE A 46 -6.22 5.17 -9.78
CA PHE A 46 -4.83 5.22 -10.21
C PHE A 46 -4.57 4.39 -11.47
N VAL A 47 -5.07 3.15 -11.48
CA VAL A 47 -4.89 2.22 -12.60
C VAL A 47 -5.60 2.73 -13.85
N ASN A 48 -6.82 3.23 -13.71
CA ASN A 48 -7.60 3.79 -14.82
C ASN A 48 -6.92 5.02 -15.43
N ALA A 49 -6.29 5.87 -14.61
CA ALA A 49 -5.53 7.02 -15.07
C ALA A 49 -4.17 6.67 -15.71
N SER A 50 -3.72 5.41 -15.63
CA SER A 50 -2.35 4.99 -15.94
C SER A 50 -2.26 3.93 -17.04
N PRO A 51 -2.74 4.19 -18.28
CA PRO A 51 -2.73 3.19 -19.36
C PRO A 51 -1.32 2.88 -19.90
N SER A 52 -0.31 3.68 -19.56
CA SER A 52 1.09 3.40 -19.89
C SER A 52 2.02 3.81 -18.75
N ALA A 53 3.26 3.31 -18.76
CA ALA A 53 4.27 3.61 -17.74
C ALA A 53 4.52 5.13 -17.57
N PHE A 54 4.40 5.91 -18.66
CA PHE A 54 4.51 7.37 -18.60
C PHE A 54 3.36 8.02 -17.84
N HIS A 55 2.13 7.55 -18.06
CA HIS A 55 0.94 8.03 -17.34
C HIS A 55 0.97 7.62 -15.86
N ALA A 56 1.49 6.42 -15.55
CA ALA A 56 1.68 5.96 -14.19
C ALA A 56 2.63 6.88 -13.41
N VAL A 57 3.76 7.25 -14.02
CA VAL A 57 4.73 8.19 -13.42
C VAL A 57 4.15 9.59 -13.27
N GLN A 58 3.38 10.06 -14.24
CA GLN A 58 2.72 11.37 -14.17
C GLN A 58 1.69 11.41 -13.02
N SER A 59 0.83 10.40 -12.93
CA SER A 59 -0.14 10.27 -11.84
C SER A 59 0.54 10.18 -10.48
N ALA A 60 1.65 9.43 -10.38
CA ALA A 60 2.44 9.33 -9.15
C ALA A 60 3.08 10.68 -8.79
N LYS A 61 3.61 11.42 -9.77
CA LYS A 61 4.18 12.76 -9.59
C LYS A 61 3.15 13.73 -9.01
N GLU A 62 1.94 13.76 -9.57
CA GLU A 62 0.87 14.65 -9.10
C GLU A 62 0.48 14.34 -7.65
N ARG A 63 0.38 13.05 -7.30
CA ARG A 63 0.14 12.61 -5.93
C ARG A 63 1.27 13.04 -4.97
N LEU A 64 2.53 12.91 -5.39
CA LEU A 64 3.68 13.35 -4.58
C LEU A 64 3.70 14.87 -4.38
N LEU A 65 3.42 15.64 -5.44
CA LEU A 65 3.32 17.09 -5.35
C LEU A 65 2.20 17.53 -4.41
N ALA A 66 1.04 16.87 -4.46
CA ALA A 66 -0.08 17.14 -3.54
C ALA A 66 0.29 16.86 -2.06
N GLN A 67 1.24 15.95 -1.81
CA GLN A 67 1.77 15.63 -0.48
C GLN A 67 2.96 16.49 -0.05
N GLY A 68 3.28 17.54 -0.82
CA GLY A 68 4.32 18.52 -0.52
C GLY A 68 5.74 18.06 -0.85
N PHE A 69 5.91 17.07 -1.74
CA PHE A 69 7.24 16.70 -2.22
C PHE A 69 7.79 17.73 -3.22
N VAL A 70 9.08 18.02 -3.14
CA VAL A 70 9.77 18.93 -4.05
C VAL A 70 10.44 18.15 -5.19
N GLN A 71 10.17 18.57 -6.44
CA GLN A 71 10.82 17.97 -7.59
C GLN A 71 12.26 18.47 -7.72
N ILE A 72 13.22 17.54 -7.77
CA ILE A 72 14.64 17.82 -8.05
C ILE A 72 15.03 17.23 -9.41
N LYS A 73 16.07 17.80 -10.03
CA LYS A 73 16.67 17.25 -11.26
C LYS A 73 17.97 16.52 -10.94
N GLU A 74 18.19 15.42 -11.67
CA GLU A 74 19.41 14.61 -11.54
C GLU A 74 20.68 15.37 -11.94
N THR A 75 20.55 16.35 -12.84
CA THR A 75 21.66 17.15 -13.37
C THR A 75 22.08 18.33 -12.49
N GLU A 76 21.31 18.65 -11.45
CA GLU A 76 21.57 19.79 -10.57
C GLU A 76 22.24 19.32 -9.28
N GLU A 77 22.98 20.21 -8.61
CA GLU A 77 23.59 19.88 -7.32
C GLU A 77 22.53 19.76 -6.21
N TRP A 78 22.53 18.65 -5.49
CA TRP A 78 21.49 18.33 -4.51
C TRP A 78 21.77 18.98 -3.15
N LYS A 79 21.06 20.07 -2.84
CA LYS A 79 21.05 20.72 -1.52
C LYS A 79 19.93 20.15 -0.65
N LEU A 80 20.14 18.94 -0.13
CA LEU A 80 19.15 18.24 0.70
C LEU A 80 19.13 18.80 2.12
N LYS A 81 17.93 18.99 2.67
CA LYS A 81 17.73 19.40 4.07
C LYS A 81 17.03 18.28 4.85
N ALA A 82 17.40 18.15 6.12
CA ALA A 82 16.71 17.24 7.03
C ALA A 82 15.26 17.69 7.26
N GLY A 83 14.32 16.74 7.23
CA GLY A 83 12.88 16.99 7.38
C GLY A 83 12.14 17.25 6.06
N GLU A 84 12.86 17.43 4.95
CA GLU A 84 12.26 17.71 3.65
C GLU A 84 12.00 16.43 2.83
N LYS A 85 11.09 16.55 1.87
CA LYS A 85 10.66 15.47 0.98
C LYS A 85 10.99 15.81 -0.45
N TYR A 86 11.66 14.90 -1.16
CA TYR A 86 12.13 15.14 -2.50
C TYR A 86 11.74 13.99 -3.43
N PHE A 87 11.60 14.30 -4.72
CA PHE A 87 11.47 13.28 -5.75
C PHE A 87 12.11 13.72 -7.05
N PHE A 88 12.53 12.76 -7.86
CA PHE A 88 13.00 13.00 -9.22
C PHE A 88 12.48 11.90 -10.16
N THR A 89 12.51 12.19 -11.45
CA THR A 89 12.03 11.28 -12.49
C THR A 89 13.12 11.05 -13.53
N ARG A 90 13.33 9.80 -13.93
CA ARG A 90 14.27 9.43 -15.00
C ARG A 90 13.49 9.00 -16.24
N ASN A 91 13.81 9.62 -17.38
CA ASN A 91 13.16 9.37 -18.68
C ASN A 91 11.62 9.46 -18.68
N HIS A 92 11.03 10.11 -17.67
CA HIS A 92 9.58 10.14 -17.42
C HIS A 92 8.90 8.76 -17.28
N SER A 93 9.67 7.67 -17.22
CA SER A 93 9.18 6.29 -17.08
C SER A 93 9.50 5.68 -15.72
N SER A 94 10.37 6.34 -14.93
CA SER A 94 10.71 5.93 -13.57
C SER A 94 10.66 7.12 -12.63
N ILE A 95 10.19 6.89 -11.40
CA ILE A 95 10.08 7.90 -10.35
C ILE A 95 10.76 7.41 -9.09
N PHE A 96 11.51 8.31 -8.45
CA PHE A 96 12.21 8.06 -7.20
C PHE A 96 11.79 9.13 -6.20
N ALA A 97 11.25 8.72 -5.07
CA ALA A 97 10.83 9.62 -3.99
C ALA A 97 11.52 9.21 -2.70
N PHE A 98 12.05 10.18 -1.97
CA PHE A 98 12.70 9.95 -0.69
C PHE A 98 12.43 11.10 0.27
N VAL A 99 12.51 10.78 1.56
CA VAL A 99 12.31 11.73 2.65
C VAL A 99 13.53 11.68 3.55
N VAL A 100 14.09 12.84 3.87
CA VAL A 100 15.19 12.92 4.82
C VAL A 100 14.58 13.10 6.21
N GLY A 101 14.77 12.12 7.11
CA GLY A 101 14.25 12.23 8.48
C GLY A 101 14.85 13.44 9.21
N GLY A 102 14.05 14.13 10.02
CA GLY A 102 14.52 15.32 10.76
C GLY A 102 15.65 15.06 11.76
N LYS A 103 15.82 13.81 12.20
CA LYS A 103 16.91 13.34 13.08
C LYS A 103 17.89 12.43 12.33
N TYR A 104 17.92 12.50 11.01
CA TYR A 104 18.80 11.65 10.22
C TYR A 104 20.25 12.11 10.39
N GLU A 105 21.09 11.19 10.86
CA GLU A 105 22.55 11.35 10.96
C GLU A 105 23.23 10.27 10.11
N ALA A 106 24.43 10.57 9.62
CA ALA A 106 25.22 9.63 8.84
C ALA A 106 25.51 8.36 9.67
N GLY A 107 24.96 7.22 9.24
CA GLY A 107 25.02 5.95 9.98
C GLY A 107 23.66 5.41 10.42
N ASN A 108 22.60 6.21 10.31
CA ASN A 108 21.24 5.72 10.53
C ASN A 108 20.78 4.79 9.39
N GLY A 109 19.89 3.86 9.72
CA GLY A 109 19.30 2.93 8.76
C GLY A 109 18.40 3.64 7.73
N ILE A 110 18.21 2.98 6.59
CA ILE A 110 17.34 3.42 5.50
C ILE A 110 16.23 2.40 5.26
N ASN A 111 15.03 2.89 4.95
CA ASN A 111 13.90 2.05 4.55
C ASN A 111 13.63 2.30 3.07
N ILE A 112 13.72 1.25 2.26
CA ILE A 112 13.51 1.32 0.81
C ILE A 112 12.34 0.42 0.43
N SER A 113 11.41 0.98 -0.35
CA SER A 113 10.37 0.23 -1.04
C SER A 113 10.51 0.51 -2.53
N ALA A 114 10.47 -0.55 -3.35
CA ALA A 114 10.65 -0.46 -4.79
C ALA A 114 9.53 -1.23 -5.50
N ALA A 115 9.04 -0.65 -6.60
CA ALA A 115 8.07 -1.25 -7.49
C ALA A 115 8.43 -0.89 -8.94
N HIS A 116 7.93 -1.67 -9.91
CA HIS A 116 8.08 -1.37 -11.33
C HIS A 116 6.79 -0.79 -11.88
N THR A 117 6.91 0.18 -12.79
CA THR A 117 5.79 0.94 -13.38
C THR A 117 5.33 0.38 -14.72
N ASP A 118 6.07 -0.55 -15.31
CA ASP A 118 5.72 -1.20 -16.55
C ASP A 118 4.95 -2.49 -16.32
N SER A 119 3.94 -2.70 -17.18
CA SER A 119 3.18 -3.94 -17.29
C SER A 119 3.33 -4.49 -18.70
N PRO A 120 3.21 -5.81 -18.91
CA PRO A 120 3.25 -6.39 -20.25
C PRO A 120 2.17 -5.74 -21.12
N ASN A 121 2.61 -5.17 -22.25
CA ASN A 121 1.73 -4.45 -23.16
C ASN A 121 2.11 -4.75 -24.61
N LEU A 122 1.13 -4.62 -25.51
CA LEU A 122 1.32 -4.76 -26.94
C LEU A 122 1.76 -3.40 -27.49
N LYS A 123 3.05 -3.27 -27.80
CA LYS A 123 3.59 -2.05 -28.44
C LYS A 123 3.41 -2.16 -29.94
N SER A 124 2.81 -1.15 -30.57
CA SER A 124 2.78 -1.06 -32.03
C SER A 124 4.22 -0.97 -32.54
N CYS A 125 4.64 -1.96 -33.34
CA CYS A 125 5.90 -1.86 -34.05
C CYS A 125 5.84 -0.64 -34.98
N CYS A 126 6.88 0.19 -34.97
CA CYS A 126 6.97 1.32 -35.88
C CYS A 126 7.10 0.79 -37.31
N ALA A 127 5.96 0.64 -38.00
CA ALA A 127 5.90 0.15 -39.37
C ALA A 127 6.13 1.27 -40.38
N THR A 128 7.11 2.14 -40.16
CA THR A 128 7.67 2.97 -41.24
C THR A 128 8.89 2.28 -41.80
N MET A 129 8.61 1.23 -42.58
CA MET A 129 9.31 0.77 -43.79
C MET A 129 9.03 -0.73 -43.95
N ARG A 130 8.06 -1.03 -44.83
CA ARG A 130 7.84 -2.35 -45.41
C ARG A 130 9.05 -2.76 -46.26
N THR A 131 10.15 -3.15 -45.65
CA THR A 131 11.29 -3.81 -46.32
C THR A 131 11.98 -4.75 -45.33
N CYS A 132 11.28 -5.76 -44.83
CA CYS A 132 11.92 -6.93 -44.23
C CYS A 132 11.49 -8.17 -45.03
N PRO A 133 12.22 -8.56 -46.09
CA PRO A 133 11.81 -9.64 -46.96
C PRO A 133 12.31 -10.98 -46.43
N LYS A 134 11.93 -11.40 -45.22
CA LYS A 134 12.09 -12.79 -44.74
C LYS A 134 11.12 -13.11 -43.62
N ALA A 135 9.88 -13.48 -43.98
CA ALA A 135 9.03 -14.35 -43.18
C ALA A 135 7.73 -14.58 -43.98
N PHE A 136 7.77 -15.47 -44.97
CA PHE A 136 6.66 -16.30 -45.47
C PHE A 136 7.15 -16.92 -46.78
N GLY A 137 7.46 -18.22 -46.73
CA GLY A 137 8.04 -19.01 -47.84
C GLY A 137 9.18 -19.88 -47.36
#